data_AF-H0PRQ0-F1
#
_entry.id   AF-H0PRQ0-F1
#
_cell.length_a   1.000
_cell.length_b   1.000
_cell.length_c   1.000
_cell.angle_alpha   90.00
_cell.angle_beta   90.00
_cell.angle_gamma   90.00
#
_symmetry.space_group_name_H-M   'P 1'
#
loop_
_entity.id
_entity.type
_entity.pdbx_description
1 polymer ?
#
loop_
_entity_poly.entity_id
_entity_poly.type
_entity_poly.pdbx_seq_one_letter_code
_entity_poly.pdbx_strand_id
1 'polypeptide(L)'
;MFHLARRAPALLLGGLLLTGCSHAPAPAYRAETFKAESPFVTWSQRDPAAACEVGRRALLSQGYQVDSTNPTRIRGDKHFLPQPSYSMTLGITLECLPSNLGTAMYANALQTRYELKSAATSAGVGVAGIGSISLPWTADKEAMVKTGEETIADPDFYHRLFALIESMLGE
;
A
#
# COMPACT_ATOMS: atom_id res chain seq x y z
N MET A 1 -16.71 70.32 33.87
CA MET A 1 -17.74 69.32 34.25
C MET A 1 -17.38 68.04 33.47
N PHE A 2 -16.48 67.19 33.99
CA PHE A 2 -16.78 65.90 34.66
C PHE A 2 -17.90 65.12 33.91
N HIS A 3 -17.67 63.93 33.34
CA HIS A 3 -17.17 62.75 34.01
C HIS A 3 -16.38 61.78 33.12
N LEU A 4 -15.28 61.32 33.71
CA LEU A 4 -14.51 60.13 33.39
C LEU A 4 -15.35 58.89 33.76
N ALA A 5 -15.58 57.95 32.83
CA ALA A 5 -16.14 56.64 33.16
C ALA A 5 -15.19 55.53 32.70
N ARG A 6 -14.32 55.17 33.64
CA ARG A 6 -13.35 54.08 33.63
C ARG A 6 -14.12 52.75 33.77
N ARG A 7 -13.96 51.81 32.84
CA ARG A 7 -14.33 50.39 33.05
C ARG A 7 -13.19 49.50 32.57
N ALA A 8 -12.57 48.82 33.53
CA ALA A 8 -11.51 47.82 33.36
C ALA A 8 -12.15 46.42 33.11
N PRO A 9 -11.34 45.40 32.75
CA PRO A 9 -11.69 44.36 31.79
C PRO A 9 -12.45 43.17 32.39
N ALA A 10 -13.38 42.60 31.64
CA ALA A 10 -13.93 41.28 31.94
C ALA A 10 -13.13 40.22 31.17
N LEU A 11 -12.19 39.57 31.86
CA LEU A 11 -11.48 38.38 31.39
C LEU A 11 -12.49 37.22 31.35
N LEU A 12 -13.03 36.93 30.16
CA LEU A 12 -13.78 35.69 29.91
C LEU A 12 -12.77 34.61 29.50
N LEU A 13 -12.30 33.83 30.48
CA LEU A 13 -11.65 32.54 30.21
C LEU A 13 -12.70 31.56 29.67
N GLY A 14 -12.89 31.57 28.36
CA GLY A 14 -13.57 30.50 27.63
C GLY A 14 -12.60 29.35 27.40
N GLY A 15 -12.49 28.43 28.36
CA GLY A 15 -11.79 27.16 28.17
C GLY A 15 -12.59 26.26 27.24
N LEU A 16 -12.28 26.26 25.93
CA LEU A 16 -12.71 25.19 25.04
C LEU A 16 -11.92 23.93 25.39
N LEU A 17 -12.53 23.04 26.17
CA LEU A 17 -12.09 21.65 26.27
C LEU A 17 -12.36 20.99 24.91
N LEU A 18 -11.33 20.94 24.06
CA LEU A 18 -11.31 20.10 22.86
C LEU A 18 -11.27 18.63 23.31
N THR A 19 -12.44 18.03 23.52
CA THR A 19 -12.55 16.58 23.66
C THR A 19 -12.27 15.95 22.30
N GLY A 20 -11.01 15.56 22.07
CA GLY A 20 -10.64 14.77 20.90
C GLY A 20 -11.24 13.37 21.00
N CYS A 21 -12.35 13.12 20.29
CA CYS A 21 -12.90 11.78 20.17
C CYS A 21 -11.99 10.94 19.27
N SER A 22 -11.06 10.20 19.88
CA SER A 22 -10.29 9.16 19.20
C SER A 22 -11.19 7.94 19.00
N HIS A 23 -12.01 7.92 17.95
CA HIS A 23 -12.76 6.73 17.55
C HIS A 23 -11.87 5.82 16.72
N ALA A 24 -11.78 4.55 17.13
CA ALA A 24 -11.14 3.53 16.31
C ALA A 24 -11.88 3.42 14.96
N PRO A 25 -11.16 3.22 13.84
CA PRO A 25 -11.79 2.99 12.55
C PRO A 25 -12.78 1.83 12.62
N ALA A 26 -13.91 1.95 11.91
CA ALA A 26 -14.84 0.85 11.75
C ALA A 26 -14.15 -0.35 11.08
N PRO A 27 -14.53 -1.60 11.41
CA PRO A 27 -13.89 -2.77 10.83
C PRO A 27 -14.18 -2.86 9.32
N ALA A 28 -13.16 -3.20 8.53
CA ALA A 28 -13.19 -3.15 7.06
C ALA A 28 -14.33 -3.97 6.43
N TYR A 29 -14.69 -5.12 7.02
CA TYR A 29 -15.74 -5.99 6.50
C TYR A 29 -17.12 -5.31 6.38
N ARG A 30 -17.36 -4.20 7.10
CA ARG A 30 -18.62 -3.45 7.01
C ARG A 30 -18.69 -2.53 5.80
N ALA A 31 -17.54 -2.04 5.32
CA ALA A 31 -17.45 -1.23 4.12
C ALA A 31 -17.30 -2.09 2.85
N GLU A 32 -16.98 -3.37 3.02
CA GLU A 32 -16.81 -4.31 1.91
C GLU A 32 -18.14 -4.60 1.20
N THR A 33 -18.08 -4.69 -0.14
CA THR A 33 -19.26 -4.94 -0.97
C THR A 33 -18.98 -5.98 -2.03
N PHE A 34 -19.91 -6.91 -2.23
CA PHE A 34 -19.78 -7.98 -3.22
C PHE A 34 -20.70 -7.69 -4.40
N LYS A 35 -20.12 -7.30 -5.53
CA LYS A 35 -20.84 -7.04 -6.79
C LYS A 35 -20.74 -8.26 -7.71
N ALA A 36 -21.80 -8.52 -8.48
CA ALA A 36 -21.79 -9.59 -9.48
C ALA A 36 -20.84 -9.26 -10.63
N GLU A 37 -20.84 -8.01 -11.06
CA GLU A 37 -19.91 -7.47 -12.04
C GLU A 37 -18.59 -7.12 -11.35
N SER A 38 -17.52 -7.81 -11.75
CA SER A 38 -16.21 -7.70 -11.15
C SER A 38 -15.21 -7.10 -12.15
N PRO A 39 -14.49 -6.02 -11.79
CA PRO A 39 -13.41 -5.49 -12.63
C PRO A 39 -12.14 -6.38 -12.57
N PHE A 40 -12.13 -7.41 -11.72
CA PHE A 40 -10.96 -8.22 -11.43
C PHE A 40 -10.79 -9.44 -12.35
N VAL A 41 -11.54 -9.51 -13.46
CA VAL A 41 -11.53 -10.67 -14.37
C VAL A 41 -11.63 -10.26 -15.84
N THR A 42 -10.88 -10.94 -16.70
CA THR A 42 -11.07 -10.96 -18.16
C THR A 42 -11.14 -12.41 -18.67
N TRP A 43 -11.48 -12.58 -19.95
CA TRP A 43 -11.74 -13.88 -20.58
C TRP A 43 -10.82 -14.12 -21.77
N SER A 44 -10.39 -15.36 -21.95
CA SER A 44 -9.58 -15.79 -23.10
C SER A 44 -10.08 -17.11 -23.65
N GLN A 45 -10.01 -17.28 -24.97
CA GLN A 45 -10.35 -18.54 -25.65
C GLN A 45 -9.19 -19.56 -25.62
N ARG A 46 -8.04 -19.20 -25.05
CA ARG A 46 -6.88 -20.08 -24.90
C ARG A 46 -7.02 -20.95 -23.65
N ASP A 47 -6.30 -22.07 -23.62
CA ASP A 47 -6.17 -22.89 -22.42
C ASP A 47 -5.54 -22.10 -21.25
N PRO A 48 -5.80 -22.44 -19.97
CA PRO A 48 -5.39 -21.63 -18.83
C PRO A 48 -3.90 -21.30 -18.77
N ALA A 49 -3.04 -22.28 -19.04
CA ALA A 49 -1.59 -22.07 -19.07
C ALA A 49 -1.18 -21.10 -20.19
N ALA A 50 -1.76 -21.24 -21.39
CA ALA A 50 -1.46 -20.38 -22.53
C ALA A 50 -1.99 -18.95 -22.32
N ALA A 51 -3.16 -18.79 -21.70
CA ALA A 51 -3.68 -17.48 -21.33
C ALA A 51 -2.75 -16.79 -20.31
N CYS A 52 -2.32 -17.51 -19.28
CA CYS A 52 -1.39 -16.99 -18.29
C CYS A 52 -0.05 -16.62 -18.92
N GLU A 53 0.51 -17.42 -19.83
CA GLU A 53 1.74 -17.04 -20.52
C GLU A 53 1.64 -15.69 -21.27
N VAL A 54 0.47 -15.33 -21.80
CA VAL A 54 0.25 -13.98 -22.35
C VAL A 54 0.24 -12.92 -21.25
N GLY A 55 -0.41 -13.19 -20.12
CA GLY A 55 -0.34 -12.34 -18.93
C GLY A 55 1.09 -12.12 -18.42
N ARG A 56 1.92 -13.17 -18.44
CA ARG A 56 3.36 -13.09 -18.10
C ARG A 56 4.08 -12.15 -19.04
N ARG A 57 3.91 -12.32 -20.36
CA ARG A 57 4.52 -11.46 -21.38
C ARG A 57 4.09 -10.01 -21.20
N ALA A 58 2.81 -9.77 -20.91
CA ALA A 58 2.29 -8.44 -20.62
C ALA A 58 2.98 -7.81 -19.41
N LEU A 59 3.07 -8.50 -18.28
CA LEU A 59 3.75 -7.98 -17.08
C LEU A 59 5.25 -7.70 -17.33
N LEU A 60 5.94 -8.63 -18.01
CA LEU A 60 7.35 -8.44 -18.39
C LEU A 60 7.53 -7.20 -19.28
N SER A 61 6.63 -6.97 -20.24
CA SER A 61 6.67 -5.78 -21.11
C SER A 61 6.53 -4.45 -20.35
N GLN A 62 5.89 -4.48 -19.17
CA GLN A 62 5.71 -3.31 -18.31
C GLN A 62 6.83 -3.16 -17.27
N GLY A 63 7.87 -4.00 -17.33
CA GLY A 63 9.02 -3.96 -16.43
C GLY A 63 8.76 -4.54 -15.05
N TYR A 64 7.80 -5.46 -14.93
CA TYR A 64 7.61 -6.24 -13.70
C TYR A 64 8.68 -7.33 -13.60
N GLN A 65 9.18 -7.56 -12.39
CA GLN A 65 9.91 -8.77 -12.06
C GLN A 65 8.89 -9.87 -11.82
N VAL A 66 8.92 -10.92 -12.65
CA VAL A 66 7.90 -11.96 -12.63
C VAL A 66 8.46 -13.26 -12.08
N ASP A 67 7.82 -13.77 -11.02
CA ASP A 67 7.95 -15.13 -10.55
C ASP A 67 6.80 -15.96 -11.14
N SER A 68 7.14 -17.12 -11.69
CA SER A 68 6.14 -18.13 -11.96
C SER A 68 6.74 -19.51 -11.81
N THR A 69 6.32 -20.13 -10.72
CA THR A 69 6.53 -21.54 -10.42
C THR A 69 5.35 -22.40 -10.88
N ASN A 70 4.23 -21.79 -11.25
CA ASN A 70 3.00 -22.46 -11.68
C ASN A 70 2.54 -21.89 -13.05
N PRO A 71 2.29 -22.73 -14.08
CA PRO A 71 1.90 -22.25 -15.41
C PRO A 71 0.53 -21.55 -15.46
N THR A 72 -0.34 -21.74 -14.47
CA THR A 72 -1.66 -21.09 -14.40
C THR A 72 -1.72 -19.95 -13.38
N ARG A 73 -0.59 -19.61 -12.75
CA ARG A 73 -0.51 -18.55 -11.75
C ARG A 73 0.78 -17.75 -11.90
N ILE A 74 0.65 -16.45 -12.06
CA ILE A 74 1.77 -15.54 -12.28
C ILE A 74 1.76 -14.46 -11.21
N ARG A 75 2.93 -14.18 -10.64
CA ARG A 75 3.11 -13.06 -9.74
C ARG A 75 4.17 -12.13 -10.33
N GLY A 76 3.82 -10.87 -10.51
CA GLY A 76 4.75 -9.82 -10.89
C GLY A 76 4.82 -8.74 -9.82
N ASP A 77 6.02 -8.26 -9.51
CA ASP A 77 6.23 -7.11 -8.64
C ASP A 77 7.00 -6.01 -9.41
N LYS A 78 6.58 -4.76 -9.26
CA LYS A 78 7.29 -3.58 -9.79
C LYS A 78 7.55 -2.61 -8.66
N HIS A 79 8.81 -2.20 -8.53
CA HIS A 79 9.26 -1.30 -7.47
C HIS A 79 9.40 0.12 -7.99
N PHE A 80 8.98 1.07 -7.18
CA PHE A 80 9.06 2.50 -7.45
C PHE A 80 9.73 3.20 -6.27
N LEU A 81 10.53 4.22 -6.59
CA LEU A 81 11.14 5.10 -5.61
C LEU A 81 10.81 6.57 -5.98
N PRO A 82 9.58 7.04 -5.71
CA PRO A 82 9.18 8.40 -6.07
C PRO A 82 10.03 9.48 -5.39
N GLN A 83 10.53 9.20 -4.18
CA GLN A 83 11.45 10.07 -3.43
C GLN A 83 12.40 9.20 -2.57
N PRO A 84 13.58 9.70 -2.14
CA PRO A 84 14.63 8.89 -1.54
C PRO A 84 14.25 8.07 -0.30
N SER A 85 13.30 8.54 0.52
CA SER A 85 12.86 7.90 1.76
C SER A 85 11.51 7.18 1.67
N TYR A 86 10.96 7.08 0.47
CA TYR A 86 9.65 6.49 0.21
C TYR A 86 9.74 5.55 -0.97
N SER A 87 9.59 4.26 -0.69
CA SER A 87 9.51 3.24 -1.72
C SER A 87 8.13 2.61 -1.72
N MET A 88 7.71 2.16 -2.89
CA MET A 88 6.45 1.45 -3.04
C MET A 88 6.61 0.30 -4.02
N THR A 89 5.87 -0.76 -3.76
CA THR A 89 5.80 -1.95 -4.61
C THR A 89 4.38 -2.09 -5.11
N LEU A 90 4.24 -2.27 -6.42
CA LEU A 90 3.00 -2.67 -7.05
C LEU A 90 3.11 -4.15 -7.40
N GLY A 91 2.41 -4.99 -6.65
CA GLY A 91 2.30 -6.42 -6.92
C GLY A 91 1.04 -6.74 -7.69
N ILE A 92 1.16 -7.55 -8.73
CA ILE A 92 0.04 -8.09 -9.51
C ILE A 92 0.13 -9.62 -9.47
N THR A 93 -0.99 -10.28 -9.16
CA THR A 93 -1.14 -11.72 -9.29
C THR A 93 -2.22 -12.01 -10.32
N LEU A 94 -1.90 -12.83 -11.31
CA LEU A 94 -2.84 -13.37 -12.29
C LEU A 94 -3.06 -14.86 -12.01
N GLU A 95 -4.32 -15.29 -11.97
CA GLU A 95 -4.72 -16.68 -11.85
C GLU A 95 -5.63 -17.05 -13.02
N CYS A 96 -5.23 -18.06 -13.80
CA CYS A 96 -5.97 -18.51 -14.97
C CYS A 96 -6.69 -19.82 -14.67
N LEU A 97 -8.01 -19.82 -14.76
CA LEU A 97 -8.86 -20.97 -14.43
C LEU A 97 -9.75 -21.36 -15.61
N PRO A 98 -10.04 -22.66 -15.80
CA PRO A 98 -11.01 -23.11 -16.81
C PRO A 98 -12.40 -22.51 -16.59
N SER A 99 -13.13 -22.28 -17.69
CA SER A 99 -14.50 -21.81 -17.68
C SER A 99 -15.24 -22.27 -18.94
N ASN A 100 -16.56 -22.12 -18.93
CA ASN A 100 -17.42 -22.40 -20.09
C ASN A 100 -17.11 -21.50 -21.31
N LEU A 101 -16.37 -20.40 -21.12
CA LEU A 101 -15.94 -19.47 -22.18
C LEU A 101 -14.46 -19.62 -22.58
N GLY A 102 -13.81 -20.71 -22.17
CA GLY A 102 -12.36 -20.92 -22.31
C GLY A 102 -11.67 -20.77 -20.95
N THR A 103 -11.01 -19.64 -20.72
CA THR A 103 -10.27 -19.34 -19.49
C THR A 103 -10.76 -18.03 -18.87
N ALA A 104 -11.05 -18.06 -17.57
CA ALA A 104 -11.16 -16.88 -16.72
C ALA A 104 -9.76 -16.48 -16.25
N MET A 105 -9.33 -15.25 -16.48
CA MET A 105 -8.11 -14.70 -15.90
C MET A 105 -8.47 -13.70 -14.82
N TYR A 106 -8.26 -14.10 -13.56
CA TYR A 106 -8.47 -13.25 -12.40
C TYR A 106 -7.21 -12.47 -12.07
N ALA A 107 -7.34 -11.19 -11.78
CA ALA A 107 -6.24 -10.32 -11.38
C ALA A 107 -6.47 -9.75 -9.97
N ASN A 108 -5.45 -9.82 -9.14
CA ASN A 108 -5.40 -9.11 -7.87
C ASN A 108 -4.16 -8.21 -7.86
N ALA A 109 -4.32 -6.96 -7.40
CA ALA A 109 -3.22 -6.02 -7.30
C ALA A 109 -3.13 -5.43 -5.90
N LEU A 110 -1.91 -5.38 -5.37
CA LEU A 110 -1.58 -4.83 -4.07
C LEU A 110 -0.56 -3.71 -4.24
N GLN A 111 -0.80 -2.58 -3.60
CA GLN A 111 0.18 -1.52 -3.46
C GLN A 111 0.71 -1.52 -2.03
N THR A 112 2.00 -1.80 -1.86
CA THR A 112 2.68 -1.78 -0.57
C THR A 112 3.56 -0.54 -0.49
N ARG A 113 3.47 0.23 0.60
CA ARG A 113 4.24 1.45 0.85
C ARG A 113 5.22 1.21 1.99
N TYR A 114 6.42 1.77 1.84
CA TYR A 114 7.47 1.68 2.83
C TYR A 114 8.08 3.07 3.07
N GLU A 115 8.43 3.35 4.32
CA GLU A 115 9.12 4.57 4.71
C GLU A 115 10.37 4.24 5.53
N LEU A 116 11.37 5.12 5.45
CA LEU A 116 12.52 5.04 6.34
C LEU A 116 12.12 5.45 7.75
N LYS A 117 12.32 4.56 8.72
CA LYS A 117 12.18 4.87 10.13
C LYS A 117 13.54 4.80 10.81
N SER A 118 13.93 5.89 11.47
CA SER A 118 15.11 5.94 12.33
C SER A 118 14.86 5.12 13.60
N ALA A 119 15.55 3.99 13.77
CA ALA A 119 15.50 3.22 15.00
C ALA A 119 16.57 3.73 15.99
N ALA A 120 16.18 4.58 16.95
CA ALA A 120 17.07 4.99 18.03
C ALA A 120 17.26 3.82 19.01
N THR A 121 18.39 3.11 18.91
CA THR A 121 18.77 2.09 19.89
C THR A 121 19.69 2.70 20.94
N SER A 122 19.18 3.00 22.14
CA SER A 122 20.05 3.38 23.27
C SER A 122 20.55 2.12 23.98
N ALA A 123 21.81 1.74 23.74
CA ALA A 123 22.47 0.68 24.51
C ALA A 123 23.18 1.30 25.73
N GLY A 124 22.56 1.21 26.91
CA GLY A 124 23.23 1.55 28.17
C GLY A 124 24.11 0.39 28.65
N VAL A 125 25.43 0.56 28.63
CA VAL A 125 26.37 -0.39 29.25
C VAL A 125 26.65 0.08 30.68
N GLY A 126 26.17 -0.67 31.67
CA GLY A 126 26.49 -0.44 33.08
C GLY A 126 27.78 -1.14 33.46
N VAL A 127 28.84 -0.38 33.77
CA VAL A 127 30.06 -0.91 34.39
C VAL A 127 29.91 -0.76 35.90
N ALA A 128 29.94 -1.87 36.64
CA ALA A 128 29.92 -1.84 38.10
C ALA A 128 31.25 -1.30 38.61
N GLY A 129 31.27 -0.01 38.96
CA GLY A 129 32.43 0.66 39.54
C GLY A 129 32.72 2.00 38.86
N ILE A 130 32.17 3.06 39.46
CA ILE A 130 32.55 4.46 39.23
C ILE A 130 32.18 5.01 37.83
N GLY A 131 30.96 5.55 37.72
CA GLY A 131 30.57 6.49 36.66
C GLY A 131 30.13 5.85 35.34
N SER A 132 28.83 5.95 35.03
CA SER A 132 28.30 5.64 33.71
C SER A 132 28.78 6.70 32.71
N ILE A 133 29.66 6.33 31.78
CA ILE A 133 29.86 7.10 30.55
C ILE A 133 28.75 6.70 29.57
N SER A 134 27.72 7.54 29.47
CA SER A 134 26.76 7.49 28.37
C SER A 134 27.36 8.24 27.18
N LEU A 135 28.12 7.54 26.35
CA LEU A 135 28.44 8.03 25.01
C LEU A 135 27.21 7.76 24.13
N PRO A 136 26.50 8.79 23.62
CA PRO A 136 25.44 8.58 22.66
C PRO A 136 26.09 8.23 21.32
N TRP A 137 26.45 6.97 21.12
CA TRP A 137 26.63 6.45 19.77
C TRP A 137 25.23 6.28 19.18
N THR A 138 24.71 7.34 18.58
CA THR A 138 23.61 7.26 17.62
C THR A 138 24.11 6.50 16.40
N ALA A 139 24.07 5.17 16.47
CA ALA A 139 24.02 4.37 15.27
C ALA A 139 22.59 4.51 14.74
N ASP A 140 22.38 5.51 13.88
CA ASP A 140 21.12 5.65 13.13
C ASP A 140 20.96 4.41 12.26
N LYS A 141 20.21 3.42 12.76
CA LYS A 141 19.78 2.29 11.95
C LYS A 141 18.52 2.75 11.22
N GLU A 142 18.73 3.29 10.02
CA GLU A 142 17.64 3.54 9.09
C GLU A 142 17.16 2.21 8.54
N ALA A 143 15.86 1.90 8.73
CA ALA A 143 15.24 0.70 8.18
C ALA A 143 13.99 1.09 7.41
N MET A 144 13.79 0.46 6.25
CA MET A 144 12.53 0.52 5.52
C MET A 144 11.48 -0.26 6.30
N VAL A 145 10.47 0.41 6.82
CA VAL A 145 9.33 -0.22 7.51
C VAL A 145 8.13 -0.18 6.59
N LYS A 146 7.40 -1.30 6.47
CA LYS A 146 6.11 -1.34 5.76
C LYS A 146 5.12 -0.43 6.51
N THR A 147 4.74 0.67 5.88
CA THR A 147 3.84 1.67 6.48
C THR A 147 2.40 1.51 6.04
N GLY A 148 2.16 0.85 4.91
CA GLY A 148 0.80 0.55 4.45
C GLY A 148 0.78 -0.51 3.36
N GLU A 149 -0.37 -1.15 3.21
CA GLU A 149 -0.69 -2.01 2.07
C GLU A 149 -2.18 -1.92 1.79
N GLU A 150 -2.51 -1.79 0.52
CA GLU A 150 -3.89 -1.69 0.05
C GLU A 150 -4.10 -2.54 -1.19
N THR A 151 -5.28 -3.15 -1.28
CA THR A 151 -5.77 -3.73 -2.53
C THR A 151 -6.19 -2.60 -3.44
N ILE A 152 -5.69 -2.60 -4.67
CA ILE A 152 -6.16 -1.65 -5.69
C ILE A 152 -7.57 -2.07 -6.09
N ALA A 153 -8.55 -1.21 -5.83
CA ALA A 153 -9.96 -1.44 -6.17
C ALA A 153 -10.43 -0.58 -7.36
N ASP A 154 -9.54 0.21 -7.96
CA ASP A 154 -9.85 1.09 -9.10
C ASP A 154 -10.14 0.26 -10.37
N PRO A 155 -11.36 0.27 -10.92
CA PRO A 155 -11.68 -0.46 -12.14
C PRO A 155 -10.82 -0.03 -13.34
N ASP A 156 -10.46 1.25 -13.44
CA ASP A 156 -9.68 1.77 -14.57
C ASP A 156 -8.27 1.18 -14.59
N PHE A 157 -7.71 0.84 -13.42
CA PHE A 157 -6.45 0.11 -13.32
C PHE A 157 -6.54 -1.24 -14.02
N TYR A 158 -7.58 -2.02 -13.73
CA TYR A 158 -7.77 -3.35 -14.32
C TYR A 158 -8.11 -3.27 -15.80
N HIS A 159 -8.89 -2.28 -16.22
CA HIS A 159 -9.16 -2.04 -17.63
C HIS A 159 -7.87 -1.80 -18.44
N ARG A 160 -6.93 -1.00 -17.93
CA ARG A 160 -5.63 -0.79 -18.61
C ARG A 160 -4.79 -2.07 -18.65
N LEU A 161 -4.76 -2.84 -17.56
CA LEU A 161 -4.04 -4.11 -17.51
C LEU A 161 -4.59 -5.12 -18.52
N PHE A 162 -5.92 -5.30 -18.54
CA PHE A 162 -6.56 -6.26 -19.43
C PHE A 162 -6.52 -5.83 -20.89
N ALA A 163 -6.65 -4.54 -21.19
CA ALA A 163 -6.46 -4.03 -22.55
C ALA A 163 -5.06 -4.37 -23.10
N LEU A 164 -4.01 -4.29 -22.28
CA LEU A 164 -2.67 -4.70 -22.66
C LEU A 164 -2.60 -6.22 -22.94
N ILE A 165 -3.13 -7.04 -22.03
CA ILE A 165 -3.13 -8.51 -22.18
C ILE A 165 -3.89 -8.91 -23.45
N GLU A 166 -5.05 -8.30 -23.70
CA GLU A 166 -5.88 -8.53 -24.88
C GLU A 166 -5.17 -8.13 -26.17
N SER A 167 -4.43 -7.02 -26.18
CA SER A 167 -3.63 -6.62 -27.34
C SER A 167 -2.58 -7.67 -27.74
N MET A 168 -2.05 -8.42 -26.78
CA MET A 168 -1.07 -9.49 -27.00
C MET A 168 -1.71 -10.85 -27.31
N LEU A 169 -3.02 -11.02 -27.09
CA LEU A 169 -3.73 -12.24 -27.46
C LEU A 169 -3.98 -12.33 -28.97
N GLY A 170 -4.06 -11.18 -29.65
CA GLY A 170 -4.27 -11.05 -31.10
C GLY A 170 -3.01 -11.12 -31.96
N GLU A 171 -1.82 -11.18 -31.35
CA GLU A 171 -0.54 -11.47 -32.00
C GLU A 171 -0.29 -12.99 -32.11
#